data_AF-A0A5M6DFH4-F1
#
_entry.id   AF-A0A5M6DFH4-F1
#
_cell.length_a   1.000
_cell.length_b   1.000
_cell.length_c   1.000
_cell.angle_alpha   90.00
_cell.angle_beta   90.00
_cell.angle_gamma   90.00
#
_symmetry.space_group_name_H-M   'P 1'
#
loop_
_entity.id
_entity.type
_entity.pdbx_description
1 polymer ?
#
loop_
_entity_poly.entity_id
_entity_poly.type
_entity_poly.pdbx_seq_one_letter_code
_entity_poly.pdbx_strand_id
1 'polypeptide(L)'
;MRSALAHGLQSDADVVESAIDINPVSDRPGEQAWQMVLANIDCLDPPAVRAMVQRIRMLHPNASILCLLSDPACPSAAAAIEAGALDCLSDQIPWPLVRQKVHLIRDRWRLHEENRQLRSRFQPSESRSLPDSLADAVAECERATITAALAQCNHHRERTAKRLGISVRTLHYKMGRYSLH
;
A
#
# COMPACT_ATOMS: atom_id res chain seq x y z
N MET A 1 -19.41 25.38 -7.78
CA MET A 1 -18.43 24.48 -7.11
C MET A 1 -17.26 24.06 -7.99
N ARG A 2 -17.45 23.52 -9.21
CA ARG A 2 -16.36 22.95 -10.04
C ARG A 2 -15.15 23.89 -10.25
N SER A 3 -15.39 25.13 -10.64
CA SER A 3 -14.32 26.13 -10.84
C SER A 3 -13.63 26.55 -9.54
N ALA A 4 -14.35 26.54 -8.41
CA ALA A 4 -13.78 26.91 -7.11
C ALA A 4 -12.91 25.78 -6.55
N LEU A 5 -13.30 24.52 -6.73
CA LEU A 5 -12.50 23.33 -6.41
C LEU A 5 -11.25 23.25 -7.28
N ALA A 6 -11.39 23.43 -8.60
CA ALA A 6 -10.25 23.44 -9.50
C ALA A 6 -9.22 24.52 -9.12
N HIS A 7 -9.69 25.74 -8.86
CA HIS A 7 -8.81 26.85 -8.49
C HIS A 7 -8.25 26.73 -7.05
N GLY A 8 -9.01 26.16 -6.12
CA GLY A 8 -8.59 25.96 -4.73
C GLY A 8 -7.57 24.84 -4.55
N LEU A 9 -7.57 23.85 -5.45
CA LEU A 9 -6.67 22.69 -5.45
C LEU A 9 -5.44 22.89 -6.35
N GLN A 10 -5.38 23.97 -7.13
CA GLN A 10 -4.34 24.19 -8.13
C GLN A 10 -2.94 24.40 -7.52
N SER A 11 -2.86 24.81 -6.24
CA SER A 11 -1.61 24.88 -5.49
C SER A 11 -1.20 23.54 -4.84
N ASP A 12 -2.16 22.63 -4.67
CA ASP A 12 -2.01 21.47 -3.78
C ASP A 12 -2.07 20.13 -4.55
N ALA A 13 -2.47 20.13 -5.82
CA ALA A 13 -2.53 18.96 -6.70
C ALA A 13 -1.78 19.21 -8.02
N ASP A 14 -1.01 18.22 -8.47
CA ASP A 14 -0.17 18.32 -9.67
C ASP A 14 -1.00 18.42 -10.95
N VAL A 15 -2.17 17.77 -10.96
CA VAL A 15 -3.16 17.81 -12.03
C VAL A 15 -4.54 17.84 -11.39
N VAL A 16 -5.38 18.81 -11.78
CA VAL A 16 -6.78 18.88 -11.39
C VAL A 16 -7.63 18.95 -12.64
N GLU A 17 -8.55 18.01 -12.77
CA GLU A 17 -9.43 17.92 -13.92
C GLU A 17 -10.87 17.71 -13.46
N SER A 18 -11.82 18.32 -14.17
CA SER A 18 -13.23 18.31 -13.77
C SER A 18 -14.12 17.79 -14.90
N ALA A 19 -14.68 16.61 -14.71
CA ALA A 19 -15.63 15.99 -15.63
C ALA A 19 -17.08 16.36 -15.30
N ILE A 20 -17.96 16.28 -16.30
CA ILE A 20 -19.43 16.33 -16.10
C ILE A 20 -20.01 14.91 -16.03
N ASP A 21 -19.29 13.95 -16.60
CA ASP A 21 -19.66 12.55 -16.74
C ASP A 21 -18.50 11.67 -16.22
N ILE A 22 -18.78 10.41 -15.92
CA ILE A 22 -17.80 9.42 -15.46
C ILE A 22 -16.79 9.08 -16.58
N ASN A 23 -17.08 9.51 -17.81
CA ASN A 23 -16.15 9.43 -18.92
C ASN A 23 -14.98 10.41 -18.70
N PRO A 24 -13.74 9.94 -18.84
CA PRO A 24 -12.56 10.75 -18.55
C PRO A 24 -12.55 12.00 -19.42
N VAL A 25 -12.22 13.13 -18.80
CA VAL A 25 -11.86 14.33 -19.53
C VAL A 25 -10.52 14.04 -20.19
N SER A 26 -10.55 13.92 -21.52
CA SER A 26 -9.42 13.86 -22.46
C SER A 26 -8.26 12.88 -22.21
N ASP A 27 -8.23 11.85 -23.06
CA ASP A 27 -7.15 11.34 -23.94
C ASP A 27 -5.74 12.01 -23.87
N ARG A 28 -5.12 12.10 -22.69
CA ARG A 28 -3.67 12.32 -22.56
C ARG A 28 -2.97 10.97 -22.44
N PRO A 29 -2.10 10.59 -23.40
CA PRO A 29 -1.40 9.33 -23.38
C PRO A 29 -0.25 9.43 -22.38
N GLY A 30 -0.46 8.85 -21.20
CA GLY A 30 0.61 8.69 -20.23
C GLY A 30 0.09 8.31 -18.86
N GLU A 31 -0.28 7.04 -18.69
CA GLU A 31 -0.08 6.24 -17.47
C GLU A 31 -0.37 6.87 -16.08
N GLN A 32 -1.15 7.94 -15.99
CA GLN A 32 -1.50 8.56 -14.72
C GLN A 32 -2.75 7.87 -14.18
N ALA A 33 -2.54 6.84 -13.37
CA ALA A 33 -3.57 6.35 -12.47
C ALA A 33 -3.96 7.49 -11.52
N TRP A 34 -5.19 7.99 -11.62
CA TRP A 34 -5.70 9.01 -10.70
C TRP A 34 -5.58 8.52 -9.26
N GLN A 35 -5.00 9.36 -8.41
CA GLN A 35 -4.84 9.03 -6.99
C GLN A 35 -6.15 9.24 -6.20
N MET A 36 -6.96 10.19 -6.64
CA MET A 36 -8.24 10.53 -6.02
C MET A 36 -9.27 10.92 -7.07
N VAL A 37 -10.52 10.56 -6.82
CA VAL A 37 -11.69 11.03 -7.58
C VAL A 37 -12.65 11.71 -6.61
N LEU A 38 -13.01 12.96 -6.91
CA LEU A 38 -14.07 13.69 -6.21
C LEU A 38 -15.34 13.62 -7.04
N ALA A 39 -16.36 12.93 -6.55
CA ALA A 39 -17.63 12.76 -7.25
C ALA A 39 -18.74 13.50 -6.51
N ASN A 40 -19.39 14.47 -7.16
CA ASN A 40 -20.65 14.99 -6.62
C ASN A 40 -21.76 13.99 -6.91
N ILE A 41 -22.44 13.55 -5.85
CA ILE A 41 -23.53 12.57 -5.91
C ILE A 41 -24.89 13.16 -5.53
N ASP A 42 -24.96 14.48 -5.38
CA ASP A 42 -26.21 15.20 -5.14
C ASP A 42 -27.28 14.81 -6.16
N CYS A 43 -28.51 14.66 -5.67
CA CYS A 43 -29.69 14.30 -6.47
C CYS A 43 -29.65 12.89 -7.10
N LEU A 44 -28.63 12.07 -6.83
CA LEU A 44 -28.61 10.67 -7.26
C LEU A 44 -29.29 9.76 -6.23
N ASP A 45 -30.05 8.79 -6.73
CA ASP A 45 -30.62 7.73 -5.91
C ASP A 45 -29.55 6.66 -5.57
N PRO A 46 -29.77 5.85 -4.52
CA PRO A 46 -28.80 4.83 -4.10
C PRO A 46 -28.34 3.86 -5.22
N PRO A 47 -29.22 3.37 -6.13
CA PRO A 47 -28.79 2.56 -7.27
C PRO A 47 -27.85 3.29 -8.24
N ALA A 48 -28.15 4.53 -8.62
CA ALA A 48 -27.30 5.31 -9.52
C ALA A 48 -25.92 5.60 -8.90
N VAL A 49 -25.90 5.93 -7.60
CA VAL A 49 -24.65 6.13 -6.86
C VAL A 49 -23.80 4.86 -6.89
N ARG A 50 -24.40 3.69 -6.61
CA ARG A 50 -23.69 2.40 -6.63
C ARG A 50 -23.11 2.10 -8.01
N ALA A 51 -23.90 2.28 -9.07
CA ALA A 51 -23.47 2.05 -10.44
C ALA A 51 -22.28 2.97 -10.81
N MET A 52 -22.34 4.23 -10.41
CA MET A 52 -21.27 5.20 -10.65
C MET A 52 -19.98 4.85 -9.90
N VAL A 53 -20.06 4.58 -8.59
CA VAL A 53 -18.87 4.25 -7.79
C VAL A 53 -18.20 2.97 -8.30
N GLN A 54 -18.99 1.95 -8.66
CA GLN A 54 -18.48 0.72 -9.28
C GLN A 54 -17.81 1.00 -10.63
N ARG A 55 -18.39 1.89 -11.43
CA ARG A 55 -17.81 2.29 -12.72
C ARG A 55 -16.47 3.00 -12.54
N ILE A 56 -16.38 3.94 -11.60
CA ILE A 56 -15.13 4.63 -11.27
C ILE A 56 -14.09 3.63 -10.79
N ARG A 57 -14.47 2.66 -9.96
CA ARG A 57 -13.56 1.62 -9.47
C ARG A 57 -13.03 0.71 -10.59
N MET A 58 -13.86 0.38 -11.58
CA MET A 58 -13.42 -0.40 -12.75
C MET A 58 -12.40 0.36 -13.60
N LEU A 59 -12.59 1.67 -13.79
CA LEU A 59 -11.68 2.51 -14.58
C LEU A 59 -10.41 2.88 -13.80
N HIS A 60 -10.51 3.03 -12.48
CA HIS A 60 -9.43 3.44 -11.61
C HIS A 60 -9.35 2.55 -10.35
N PRO A 61 -8.82 1.32 -10.46
CA PRO A 61 -8.84 0.32 -9.38
C PRO A 61 -8.18 0.80 -8.08
N ASN A 62 -7.12 1.59 -8.22
CA ASN A 62 -6.32 2.07 -7.09
C ASN A 62 -6.76 3.45 -6.58
N ALA A 63 -7.63 4.19 -7.28
CA ALA A 63 -8.03 5.53 -6.89
C ALA A 63 -8.83 5.56 -5.57
N SER A 64 -8.60 6.58 -4.76
CA SER A 64 -9.44 6.89 -3.61
C SER A 64 -10.67 7.69 -4.07
N ILE A 65 -11.87 7.12 -3.92
CA ILE A 65 -13.12 7.77 -4.35
C ILE A 65 -13.73 8.51 -3.16
N LEU A 66 -13.98 9.80 -3.29
CA LEU A 66 -14.57 10.63 -2.25
C LEU A 66 -15.84 11.28 -2.80
N CYS A 67 -16.96 11.00 -2.15
CA CYS A 67 -18.27 11.51 -2.58
C CYS A 67 -18.59 12.84 -1.89
N LEU A 68 -19.13 13.78 -2.65
CA LEU A 68 -19.61 15.08 -2.17
C LEU A 68 -21.12 15.08 -2.26
N LEU A 69 -21.78 15.58 -1.22
CA LEU A 69 -23.23 15.54 -1.09
C LEU A 69 -23.72 16.60 -0.10
N SER A 70 -24.96 17.07 -0.24
CA SER A 70 -25.52 18.12 0.60
C SER A 70 -25.90 17.62 2.00
N ASP A 71 -26.39 16.38 2.11
CA ASP A 71 -26.82 15.74 3.37
C ASP A 71 -26.13 14.38 3.60
N PRO A 72 -25.12 14.29 4.48
CA PRO A 72 -24.38 13.05 4.77
C PRO A 72 -25.20 11.95 5.46
N ALA A 73 -26.38 12.26 5.98
CA ALA A 73 -27.26 11.27 6.59
C ALA A 73 -28.18 10.57 5.58
N CYS A 74 -28.14 10.95 4.29
CA CYS A 74 -29.03 10.37 3.29
C CYS A 74 -28.66 8.92 2.89
N PRO A 75 -29.62 8.11 2.41
CA PRO A 75 -29.36 6.73 1.95
C PRO A 75 -28.30 6.63 0.84
N SER A 76 -28.15 7.67 0.03
CA SER A 76 -27.16 7.75 -1.03
C SER A 76 -25.72 7.76 -0.49
N ALA A 77 -25.48 8.33 0.69
CA ALA A 77 -24.18 8.29 1.35
C ALA A 77 -23.80 6.85 1.75
N ALA A 78 -24.74 6.12 2.36
CA ALA A 78 -24.54 4.71 2.71
C ALA A 78 -24.26 3.86 1.47
N ALA A 79 -25.03 4.07 0.39
CA ALA A 79 -24.82 3.36 -0.86
C ALA A 79 -23.47 3.65 -1.52
N ALA A 80 -22.95 4.87 -1.40
CA ALA A 80 -21.61 5.20 -1.88
C ALA A 80 -20.53 4.41 -1.13
N ILE A 81 -20.62 4.34 0.21
CA ILE A 81 -19.67 3.61 1.04
C ILE A 81 -19.73 2.10 0.75
N GLU A 82 -20.93 1.52 0.69
CA GLU A 82 -21.12 0.11 0.32
C GLU A 82 -20.57 -0.24 -1.07
N ALA A 83 -20.63 0.71 -2.01
CA ALA A 83 -20.10 0.55 -3.35
C ALA A 83 -18.56 0.72 -3.44
N GLY A 84 -17.92 1.11 -2.34
CA GLY A 84 -16.45 1.25 -2.25
C GLY A 84 -15.94 2.68 -2.37
N ALA A 85 -16.76 3.69 -2.06
CA ALA A 85 -16.26 5.02 -1.77
C ALA A 85 -15.46 5.03 -0.46
N LEU A 86 -14.39 5.81 -0.41
CA LEU A 86 -13.54 5.96 0.76
C LEU A 86 -14.27 6.72 1.88
N ASP A 87 -14.97 7.78 1.52
CA ASP A 87 -15.70 8.63 2.46
C ASP A 87 -16.74 9.50 1.71
N CYS A 88 -17.67 10.08 2.46
CA CYS A 88 -18.67 11.03 2.00
C CYS A 88 -18.53 12.35 2.77
N LEU A 89 -18.52 13.47 2.05
CA LEU A 89 -18.39 14.80 2.65
C LEU A 89 -19.55 15.69 2.26
N SER A 90 -19.94 16.55 3.21
CA SER A 90 -20.85 17.65 2.92
C SER A 90 -20.25 18.54 1.82
N ASP A 91 -21.03 18.98 0.84
CA ASP A 91 -20.63 19.93 -0.21
C ASP A 91 -20.19 21.31 0.33
N GLN A 92 -20.55 21.62 1.58
CA GLN A 92 -20.14 22.81 2.33
C GLN A 92 -18.79 22.63 3.05
N ILE A 93 -17.79 22.03 2.40
CA ILE A 93 -16.48 21.81 3.04
C ILE A 93 -15.74 23.16 3.18
N PRO A 94 -15.27 23.51 4.39
CA PRO A 94 -14.29 24.57 4.53
C PRO A 94 -13.00 24.20 3.80
N TRP A 95 -12.50 25.08 2.92
CA TRP A 95 -11.27 24.87 2.14
C TRP A 95 -10.06 24.30 2.92
N PRO A 96 -9.78 24.71 4.17
CA PRO A 96 -8.70 24.12 4.95
C PRO A 96 -8.83 22.61 5.16
N LEU A 97 -10.05 22.09 5.31
CA LEU A 97 -10.31 20.66 5.52
C LEU A 97 -10.14 19.86 4.23
N VAL A 98 -10.49 20.44 3.08
CA VAL A 98 -10.22 19.86 1.76
C VAL A 98 -8.71 19.71 1.56
N ARG A 99 -7.93 20.77 1.84
CA ARG A 99 -6.46 20.72 1.74
C ARG A 99 -5.88 19.64 2.65
N GLN A 100 -6.34 19.56 3.89
CA GLN A 100 -5.87 18.56 4.85
C GLN A 100 -6.14 17.13 4.34
N LYS A 101 -7.34 16.87 3.78
CA LYS A 101 -7.64 15.55 3.19
C LYS A 101 -6.82 15.25 1.95
N VAL A 102 -6.54 16.25 1.11
CA VAL A 102 -5.69 16.10 -0.08
C VAL A 102 -4.26 15.77 0.32
N HIS A 103 -3.69 16.49 1.29
CA HIS A 103 -2.37 16.18 1.84
C HIS A 103 -2.33 14.78 2.47
N LEU A 104 -3.31 14.42 3.29
CA LEU A 104 -3.39 13.10 3.91
C LEU A 104 -3.45 11.98 2.87
N ILE A 105 -4.25 12.16 1.81
CA ILE A 105 -4.39 11.14 0.77
C ILE A 105 -3.09 11.07 -0.06
N ARG A 106 -2.46 12.19 -0.39
CA ARG A 106 -1.14 12.23 -1.05
C ARG A 106 -0.07 11.53 -0.21
N ASP A 107 0.01 11.82 1.09
CA ASP A 107 0.97 11.19 1.99
C ASP A 107 0.71 9.69 2.13
N ARG A 108 -0.56 9.28 2.20
CA ARG A 108 -0.95 7.87 2.23
C ARG A 108 -0.54 7.14 0.94
N TRP A 109 -0.70 7.78 -0.22
CA TRP A 109 -0.23 7.24 -1.50
C TRP A 109 1.28 7.11 -1.56
N ARG A 110 2.00 8.15 -1.13
CA ARG A 110 3.46 8.11 -1.04
C ARG A 110 3.94 6.97 -0.17
N LEU A 111 3.33 6.78 1.00
CA LEU A 111 3.66 5.68 1.91
C LEU A 111 3.32 4.32 1.32
N HIS A 112 2.21 4.17 0.60
CA HIS A 112 1.87 2.90 -0.07
C HIS A 112 2.82 2.59 -1.23
N GLU A 113 3.23 3.58 -2.01
CA GLU A 113 4.16 3.42 -3.13
C GLU A 113 5.58 3.15 -2.62
N GLU A 114 6.04 3.85 -1.58
CA GLU A 114 7.30 3.56 -0.90
C GLU A 114 7.30 2.15 -0.29
N ASN A 115 6.21 1.72 0.36
CA ASN A 115 6.09 0.36 0.89
C ASN A 115 6.05 -0.70 -0.22
N ARG A 116 5.41 -0.41 -1.35
CA ARG A 116 5.44 -1.26 -2.55
C ARG A 116 6.85 -1.39 -3.12
N GLN A 117 7.59 -0.28 -3.24
CA GLN A 117 8.96 -0.25 -3.72
C GLN A 117 9.95 -0.90 -2.73
N LEU A 118 9.71 -0.76 -1.43
CA LEU A 118 10.48 -1.47 -0.40
C LEU A 118 10.21 -2.97 -0.46
N ARG A 119 8.95 -3.39 -0.60
CA ARG A 119 8.59 -4.82 -0.77
C ARG A 119 9.12 -5.40 -2.08
N SER A 120 9.20 -4.63 -3.16
CA SER A 120 9.81 -5.09 -4.41
C SER A 120 11.34 -5.17 -4.33
N ARG A 121 11.99 -4.27 -3.57
CA ARG A 121 13.42 -4.36 -3.24
C ARG A 121 13.74 -5.50 -2.28
N PHE A 122 12.76 -5.89 -1.46
CA PHE A 122 12.79 -7.04 -0.56
C PHE A 122 11.83 -8.15 -1.03
N GLN A 123 11.86 -8.51 -2.33
CA GLN A 123 11.46 -9.88 -2.66
C GLN A 123 12.49 -10.79 -1.99
N PRO A 124 12.10 -11.59 -0.97
CA PRO A 124 13.00 -12.60 -0.45
C PRO A 124 13.09 -13.64 -1.56
N SER A 125 14.14 -13.57 -2.38
CA SER A 125 14.57 -14.59 -3.36
C SER A 125 13.60 -15.79 -3.41
N GLU A 126 12.51 -15.69 -4.19
CA GLU A 126 11.44 -16.70 -4.32
C GLU A 126 11.93 -17.92 -5.11
N SER A 127 13.19 -18.30 -4.93
CA SER A 127 13.80 -19.53 -5.44
C SER A 127 14.27 -20.44 -4.30
N ARG A 128 13.83 -20.19 -3.06
CA ARG A 128 14.00 -21.14 -1.96
C ARG A 128 12.71 -21.95 -1.87
N SER A 129 12.74 -23.18 -2.38
CA SER A 129 11.71 -24.18 -2.13
C SER A 129 11.35 -24.16 -0.64
N LEU A 130 10.06 -24.09 -0.32
CA LEU A 130 9.61 -24.17 1.07
C LEU A 130 10.12 -25.50 1.65
N PRO A 131 10.81 -25.50 2.81
CA PRO A 131 11.27 -26.74 3.43
C PRO A 131 10.09 -27.67 3.71
N ASP A 132 10.24 -28.95 3.40
CA ASP A 132 9.18 -29.97 3.50
C ASP A 132 8.70 -30.21 4.94
N SER A 133 9.47 -29.76 5.95
CA SER A 133 9.10 -29.81 7.35
C SER A 133 9.69 -28.65 8.17
N LEU A 134 9.11 -28.39 9.35
CA LEU A 134 9.67 -27.45 10.34
C LEU A 134 11.08 -27.85 10.78
N ALA A 135 11.37 -29.15 10.84
CA ALA A 135 12.70 -29.65 11.20
C ALA A 135 13.75 -29.24 10.16
N ASP A 136 13.39 -29.31 8.87
CA ASP A 136 14.27 -28.89 7.77
C ASP A 136 14.44 -27.37 7.74
N ALA A 137 13.36 -26.62 8.01
CA ALA A 137 13.42 -25.16 8.12
C ALA A 137 14.39 -24.70 9.22
N VAL A 138 14.31 -25.31 10.40
CA VAL A 138 15.21 -25.02 11.53
C VAL A 138 16.63 -25.44 11.21
N ALA A 139 16.83 -26.62 10.61
CA ALA A 139 18.16 -27.10 10.24
C ALA A 139 18.86 -26.17 9.22
N GLU A 140 18.13 -25.69 8.21
CA GLU A 140 18.66 -24.77 7.21
C GLU A 140 19.00 -23.41 7.82
N CYS A 141 18.15 -22.89 8.71
CA CYS A 141 18.40 -21.66 9.46
C CYS A 141 19.61 -21.77 10.38
N GLU A 142 19.75 -22.88 11.12
CA GLU A 142 20.91 -23.17 11.97
C GLU A 142 22.20 -23.25 11.14
N ARG A 143 22.18 -23.98 10.03
CA ARG A 143 23.32 -24.12 9.11
C ARG A 143 23.77 -22.77 8.55
N ALA A 144 22.83 -21.96 8.08
CA ALA A 144 23.11 -20.63 7.54
C ALA A 144 23.72 -19.71 8.61
N THR A 145 23.16 -19.73 9.82
CA THR A 145 23.63 -18.90 10.95
C THR A 145 25.05 -19.28 11.36
N ILE A 146 25.34 -20.58 11.50
CA ILE A 146 26.68 -21.08 11.84
C ILE A 146 27.70 -20.71 10.76
N THR A 147 27.34 -20.88 9.49
CA THR A 147 28.24 -20.56 8.36
C THR A 147 28.57 -19.07 8.30
N ALA A 148 27.56 -18.20 8.44
CA ALA A 148 27.77 -16.76 8.47
C ALA A 148 28.64 -16.32 9.66
N ALA A 149 28.43 -16.92 10.84
CA ALA A 149 29.23 -16.62 12.02
C ALA A 149 30.67 -17.14 11.92
N LEU A 150 30.90 -18.28 11.25
CA LEU A 150 32.24 -18.78 10.93
C LEU A 150 32.96 -17.82 9.99
N ALA A 151 32.32 -17.40 8.89
CA ALA A 151 32.91 -16.49 7.92
C ALA A 151 33.33 -15.15 8.56
N GLN A 152 32.46 -14.55 9.38
CA GLN A 152 32.75 -13.28 10.05
C GLN A 152 33.82 -13.39 11.15
N CYS A 153 34.08 -14.60 11.64
CA CYS A 153 35.11 -14.87 12.64
C CYS A 153 36.37 -15.52 12.03
N ASN A 154 36.55 -15.46 10.71
CA ASN A 154 37.68 -16.08 10.00
C ASN A 154 37.86 -17.57 10.39
N HIS A 155 36.75 -18.29 10.55
CA HIS A 155 36.70 -19.70 10.96
C HIS A 155 37.31 -20.01 12.36
N HIS A 156 37.49 -19.01 13.23
CA HIS A 156 37.89 -19.22 14.63
C HIS A 156 36.75 -19.78 15.50
N ARG A 157 36.72 -21.11 15.67
CA ARG A 157 35.65 -21.86 16.36
C ARG A 157 35.30 -21.34 17.76
N GLU A 158 36.29 -21.00 18.59
CA GLU A 158 36.03 -20.47 19.94
C GLU A 158 35.37 -19.09 19.92
N ARG A 159 35.82 -18.20 19.02
CA ARG A 159 35.24 -16.86 18.84
C ARG A 159 33.83 -16.97 18.27
N THR A 160 33.61 -17.86 17.31
CA THR A 160 32.29 -18.14 16.74
C THR A 160 31.33 -18.68 17.80
N ALA A 161 31.75 -19.65 18.62
CA ALA A 161 30.92 -20.22 19.68
C ALA A 161 30.53 -19.15 20.72
N LYS A 162 31.50 -18.35 21.17
CA LYS A 162 31.26 -17.22 22.08
C LYS A 162 30.28 -16.22 21.50
N ARG A 163 30.39 -15.92 20.20
CA ARG A 163 29.50 -14.99 19.49
C ARG A 163 28.08 -15.53 19.35
N LEU A 164 27.93 -16.83 19.12
CA LEU A 164 26.64 -17.50 19.02
C LEU A 164 26.01 -17.82 20.39
N GLY A 165 26.71 -17.54 21.50
CA GLY A 165 26.22 -17.82 22.85
C GLY A 165 26.11 -19.31 23.18
N ILE A 166 26.86 -20.17 22.47
CA ILE A 166 26.85 -21.62 22.67
C ILE A 166 28.24 -22.12 23.09
N SER A 167 28.30 -23.32 23.68
CA SER A 167 29.58 -23.95 23.97
C SER A 167 30.31 -24.33 22.68
N VAL A 168 31.65 -24.35 22.72
CA VAL A 168 32.49 -24.82 21.60
C VAL A 168 32.13 -26.25 21.21
N ARG A 169 31.74 -27.08 22.19
CA ARG A 169 31.29 -28.46 21.98
C ARG A 169 29.97 -28.51 21.19
N THR A 170 29.01 -27.64 21.51
CA THR A 170 27.73 -27.54 20.78
C THR A 170 27.96 -27.09 19.34
N LEU A 171 28.84 -26.11 19.14
CA LEU A 171 29.22 -25.65 17.81
C LEU A 171 29.85 -26.79 17.00
N HIS A 172 30.81 -27.52 17.58
CA HIS A 172 31.45 -28.67 16.93
C HIS A 172 30.44 -29.76 16.53
N TYR A 173 29.51 -30.10 17.43
CA TYR A 173 28.46 -31.07 17.14
C TYR A 173 27.56 -30.65 15.97
N LYS A 174 27.15 -29.38 15.95
CA LYS A 174 26.31 -28.83 14.87
C LYS A 174 27.10 -28.72 13.55
N MET A 175 28.37 -28.34 13.59
CA MET A 175 29.26 -28.32 12.42
C MET A 175 29.41 -29.72 11.81
N GLY A 176 29.64 -30.75 12.62
CA GLY A 176 29.70 -32.14 12.15
C GLY A 176 28.36 -32.61 11.56
N ARG A 177 27.24 -32.27 12.21
CA ARG A 177 25.89 -32.62 11.71
C ARG A 177 25.58 -31.98 10.36
N TYR A 178 26.09 -30.79 10.08
CA TYR A 178 25.87 -30.06 8.82
C TYR A 178 27.05 -30.14 7.84
N SER A 179 28.06 -30.98 8.12
CA SER A 179 29.27 -31.13 7.31
C SER A 179 30.03 -29.81 7.03
N LEU A 180 29.96 -28.85 7.96
CA LEU A 180 30.69 -27.58 7.90
C LEU A 180 32.08 -27.78 8.51
N HIS A 181 33.14 -27.78 7.70
CA HIS A 181 34.53 -28.04 8.15
C HIS A 181 35.38 -26.77 8.16
#